data_AF-A0A075MLS7-F1
#
_entry.id   AF-A0A075MLS7-F1
#
_cell.length_a   1.000
_cell.length_b   1.000
_cell.length_c   1.000
_cell.angle_alpha   90.00
_cell.angle_beta   90.00
_cell.angle_gamma   90.00
#
_symmetry.space_group_name_H-M   'P 1'
#
loop_
_entity.id
_entity.type
_entity.pdbx_description
1 polymer ?
#
loop_
_entity_poly.entity_id
_entity_poly.type
_entity_poly.pdbx_seq_one_letter_code
_entity_poly.pdbx_strand_id
1 'polypeptide(L)'
;MPQHFFVEKESSMVAPLPASCSSLSSSSSLSMSETERIDVRASKITISLSRMFETVIGYHLYIVYADNEGQEFIFEGLPFDPKTGKVPLFSPSTLFLNPSGLLTRGQCIASQWKRESSFYVPSALSVTVIAGAKASEKYRCLQEQTCAFNSANIPYYMTTGPNSNSYVRTMLERCRIPAIKPISAIPAPGWDLSIELH
;
A
#
# COMPACT_ATOMS: atom_id res chain seq x y z
N MET A 1 -2.48 23.33 48.19
CA MET A 1 -2.68 21.91 47.85
C MET A 1 -2.26 21.73 46.39
N PRO A 2 -1.20 20.98 46.07
CA PRO A 2 -0.74 20.83 44.70
C PRO A 2 -1.58 19.78 43.96
N GLN A 3 -2.04 20.14 42.75
CA GLN A 3 -2.74 19.23 41.84
C GLN A 3 -1.73 18.29 41.18
N HIS A 4 -1.83 16.99 41.48
CA HIS A 4 -1.09 15.95 40.79
C HIS A 4 -1.68 15.72 39.41
N PHE A 5 -0.94 16.10 38.37
CA PHE A 5 -1.22 15.68 36.99
C PHE A 5 -0.75 14.24 36.82
N PHE A 6 -1.70 13.33 36.62
CA PHE A 6 -1.42 11.98 36.13
C PHE A 6 -1.04 12.07 34.64
N VAL A 7 0.22 11.78 34.34
CA VAL A 7 0.66 11.53 32.97
C VAL A 7 0.34 10.07 32.68
N GLU A 8 -0.76 9.82 31.97
CA GLU A 8 -1.05 8.51 31.41
C GLU A 8 0.04 8.16 30.40
N LYS A 9 0.82 7.14 30.74
CA LYS A 9 1.87 6.59 29.90
C LYS A 9 1.19 5.82 28.78
N GLU A 10 0.97 6.46 27.62
CA GLU A 10 0.56 5.75 26.40
C GLU A 10 1.59 4.65 26.12
N SER A 11 1.15 3.42 26.34
CA SER A 11 1.93 2.22 26.03
C SER A 11 2.05 2.14 24.52
N SER A 12 3.16 2.67 24.00
CA SER A 12 3.54 2.56 22.59
C SER A 12 3.74 1.08 22.26
N MET A 13 2.67 0.41 21.90
CA MET A 13 2.71 -0.85 21.17
C MET A 13 3.35 -0.53 19.81
N VAL A 14 4.68 -0.59 19.76
CA VAL A 14 5.39 -0.71 18.50
C VAL A 14 4.96 -2.07 17.97
N ALA A 15 3.99 -2.07 17.04
CA ALA A 15 3.63 -3.26 16.32
C ALA A 15 4.94 -3.85 15.75
N PRO A 16 5.28 -5.11 16.05
CA PRO A 16 6.45 -5.74 15.47
C PRO A 16 6.36 -5.58 13.95
N LEU A 17 7.47 -5.18 13.33
CA LEU A 17 7.57 -5.05 11.87
C LEU A 17 6.92 -6.30 11.24
N PRO A 18 5.92 -6.15 10.35
CA PRO A 18 5.28 -7.30 9.74
C PRO A 18 6.36 -8.16 9.11
N ALA A 19 6.20 -9.46 9.37
CA ALA A 19 7.21 -10.48 9.35
C ALA A 19 8.13 -10.42 8.12
N SER A 20 9.40 -10.78 8.37
CA SER A 20 10.30 -11.42 7.42
C SER A 20 9.53 -12.09 6.28
N CYS A 21 9.96 -11.84 5.04
CA CYS A 21 9.42 -12.41 3.79
C CYS A 21 9.63 -13.94 3.78
N SER A 22 9.00 -14.65 4.71
CA SER A 22 9.19 -16.07 4.97
C SER A 22 8.34 -16.84 3.97
N SER A 23 9.03 -17.51 3.05
CA SER A 23 8.45 -18.36 2.03
C SER A 23 7.62 -19.48 2.67
N LEU A 24 6.31 -19.42 2.48
CA LEU A 24 5.43 -20.55 2.75
C LEU A 24 5.59 -21.56 1.61
N SER A 25 6.25 -22.68 1.88
CA SER A 25 6.34 -23.82 0.96
C SER A 25 5.16 -24.75 1.21
N SER A 26 4.14 -24.69 0.34
CA SER A 26 3.00 -25.61 0.38
C SER A 26 2.85 -26.28 -0.99
N SER A 27 3.14 -27.57 -1.04
CA SER A 27 2.91 -28.43 -2.20
C SER A 27 1.56 -29.13 -2.03
N SER A 28 0.53 -28.67 -2.74
CA SER A 28 -0.80 -29.29 -2.80
C SER A 28 -1.28 -29.41 -4.25
N SER A 29 -2.00 -30.50 -4.52
CA SER A 29 -2.44 -30.94 -5.84
C SER A 29 -3.40 -29.95 -6.52
N LEU A 30 -3.09 -29.66 -7.78
CA LEU A 30 -3.73 -28.69 -8.68
C LEU A 30 -5.21 -29.03 -8.99
N SER A 31 -6.13 -28.64 -8.11
CA SER A 31 -7.44 -28.17 -8.57
C SER A 31 -7.24 -26.72 -9.01
N MET A 32 -7.39 -26.42 -10.30
CA MET A 32 -7.23 -25.05 -10.80
C MET A 32 -8.32 -24.17 -10.18
N SER A 33 -7.95 -23.40 -9.16
CA SER A 33 -8.85 -22.49 -8.48
C SER A 33 -9.19 -21.32 -9.41
N GLU A 34 -10.46 -21.21 -9.80
CA GLU A 34 -10.99 -20.06 -10.53
C GLU A 34 -11.18 -18.82 -9.63
N THR A 35 -10.98 -18.95 -8.31
CA THR A 35 -11.27 -17.90 -7.33
C THR A 35 -10.07 -16.98 -7.05
N GLU A 36 -8.86 -17.43 -7.37
CA GLU A 36 -7.64 -16.63 -7.21
C GLU A 36 -7.62 -15.45 -8.18
N ARG A 37 -7.23 -14.26 -7.69
CA ARG A 37 -7.15 -13.06 -8.53
C ARG A 37 -6.23 -12.01 -7.95
N ILE A 38 -5.78 -11.10 -8.82
CA ILE A 38 -5.17 -9.84 -8.42
C ILE A 38 -6.03 -8.70 -8.93
N ASP A 39 -6.48 -7.88 -8.00
CA ASP A 39 -7.21 -6.65 -8.24
C ASP A 39 -6.29 -5.45 -8.03
N VAL A 40 -6.44 -4.42 -8.85
CA VAL A 40 -5.97 -3.06 -8.52
C VAL A 40 -7.17 -2.31 -7.99
N ARG A 41 -7.06 -1.73 -6.80
CA ARG A 41 -8.13 -0.97 -6.14
C ARG A 41 -7.75 0.47 -5.91
N ALA A 42 -8.77 1.33 -5.83
CA ALA A 42 -8.61 2.76 -5.65
C ALA A 42 -9.54 3.28 -4.55
N SER A 43 -8.95 3.71 -3.44
CA SER A 43 -9.67 4.37 -2.36
C SER A 43 -9.58 5.88 -2.49
N LYS A 44 -10.72 6.55 -2.38
CA LYS A 44 -10.80 8.01 -2.45
C LYS A 44 -10.10 8.64 -1.24
N ILE A 45 -9.26 9.63 -1.48
CA ILE A 45 -8.62 10.45 -0.46
C ILE A 45 -8.92 11.94 -0.71
N THR A 46 -8.93 12.73 0.36
CA THR A 46 -9.12 14.18 0.30
C THR A 46 -7.81 14.86 0.62
N ILE A 47 -7.20 15.54 -0.34
CA ILE A 47 -5.92 16.22 -0.15
C ILE A 47 -6.20 17.69 0.15
N SER A 48 -5.79 18.17 1.33
CA SER A 48 -5.88 19.60 1.67
C SER A 48 -4.66 20.35 1.17
N LEU A 49 -4.87 21.37 0.34
CA LEU A 49 -3.82 22.26 -0.13
C LEU A 49 -3.71 23.42 0.85
N SER A 50 -2.78 23.31 1.81
CA SER A 50 -2.64 24.23 2.97
C SER A 50 -2.49 25.71 2.60
N ARG A 51 -2.17 26.04 1.34
CA ARG A 51 -2.00 27.41 0.86
C ARG A 51 -3.25 28.03 0.24
N MET A 52 -4.30 27.26 -0.04
CA MET A 52 -5.46 27.75 -0.80
C MET A 52 -6.82 27.51 -0.11
N PHE A 53 -6.86 26.87 1.08
CA PHE A 53 -8.11 26.39 1.68
C PHE A 53 -8.93 25.47 0.75
N GLU A 54 -8.29 24.95 -0.29
CA GLU A 54 -8.92 24.06 -1.26
C GLU A 54 -8.63 22.61 -0.90
N THR A 55 -9.66 21.77 -1.08
CA THR A 55 -9.51 20.33 -1.02
C THR A 55 -9.62 19.77 -2.42
N VAL A 56 -8.67 18.92 -2.79
CA VAL A 56 -8.71 18.20 -4.05
C VAL A 56 -8.95 16.71 -3.79
N ILE A 57 -9.70 16.07 -4.67
CA ILE A 57 -9.96 14.64 -4.59
C ILE A 57 -8.82 13.93 -5.30
N GLY A 58 -8.18 12.99 -4.60
CA GLY A 58 -7.21 12.05 -5.15
C GLY A 58 -7.64 10.61 -4.89
N TYR A 59 -6.89 9.67 -5.43
CA TYR A 59 -7.05 8.26 -5.15
C TYR A 59 -5.73 7.64 -4.69
N HIS A 60 -5.82 6.85 -3.62
CA HIS A 60 -4.77 5.96 -3.16
C HIS A 60 -4.98 4.59 -3.80
N LEU A 61 -4.05 4.19 -4.67
CA LEU A 61 -4.05 2.88 -5.30
C LEU A 61 -3.33 1.84 -4.43
N TYR A 62 -3.84 0.61 -4.47
CA TYR A 62 -3.24 -0.57 -3.86
C TYR A 62 -3.58 -1.82 -4.67
N ILE A 63 -2.81 -2.88 -4.47
CA ILE A 63 -3.03 -4.19 -5.11
C ILE A 63 -3.65 -5.11 -4.07
N VAL A 64 -4.63 -5.92 -4.47
CA VAL A 64 -5.21 -6.97 -3.64
C VAL A 64 -5.04 -8.30 -4.35
N TYR A 65 -4.28 -9.21 -3.76
CA TYR A 65 -4.31 -10.63 -4.13
C TYR A 65 -5.38 -11.33 -3.30
N ALA A 66 -6.29 -12.08 -3.92
CA ALA A 66 -7.18 -13.00 -3.23
C ALA A 66 -6.76 -14.43 -3.56
N ASP A 67 -6.59 -15.26 -2.55
CA ASP A 67 -6.27 -16.68 -2.73
C ASP A 67 -7.51 -17.52 -3.06
N ASN A 68 -7.33 -18.84 -3.13
CA ASN A 68 -8.37 -19.80 -3.47
C ASN A 68 -9.48 -19.89 -2.42
N GLU A 69 -9.20 -19.52 -1.17
CA GLU A 69 -10.15 -19.46 -0.06
C GLU A 69 -10.87 -18.09 0.01
N GLY A 70 -10.47 -17.15 -0.86
CA GLY A 70 -10.98 -15.79 -0.87
C GLY A 70 -10.33 -14.90 0.19
N GLN A 71 -9.27 -15.36 0.85
CA GLN A 71 -8.49 -14.55 1.77
C GLN A 71 -7.69 -13.52 0.95
N GLU A 72 -7.89 -12.25 1.30
CA GLU A 72 -7.25 -11.13 0.61
C GLU A 72 -5.91 -10.76 1.27
N PHE A 73 -4.95 -10.33 0.46
CA PHE A 73 -3.63 -9.82 0.83
C PHE A 73 -3.39 -8.50 0.10
N ILE A 74 -3.12 -7.45 0.86
CA ILE A 74 -3.09 -6.07 0.39
C ILE A 74 -1.64 -5.63 0.24
N PHE A 75 -1.27 -5.17 -0.95
CA PHE A 75 0.00 -4.51 -1.20
C PHE A 75 -0.21 -3.01 -1.40
N GLU A 76 0.30 -2.21 -0.48
CA GLU A 76 0.17 -0.75 -0.51
C GLU A 76 1.50 -0.06 -0.20
N GLY A 77 1.68 1.13 -0.77
CA GLY A 77 2.83 1.99 -0.52
C GLY A 77 2.43 3.13 0.43
N LEU A 78 3.09 3.23 1.57
CA LEU A 78 2.79 4.21 2.60
C LEU A 78 3.96 5.17 2.83
N PRO A 79 3.70 6.43 3.22
CA PRO A 79 4.73 7.29 3.78
C PRO A 79 5.32 6.67 5.06
N PHE A 80 6.64 6.67 5.16
CA PHE A 80 7.39 6.08 6.27
C PHE A 80 8.48 7.04 6.73
N ASP A 81 8.55 7.28 8.03
CA ASP A 81 9.60 8.08 8.64
C ASP A 81 10.74 7.15 9.13
N PRO A 82 11.91 7.14 8.45
CA PRO A 82 13.02 6.29 8.85
C PRO A 82 13.63 6.68 10.20
N LYS A 83 13.40 7.90 10.70
CA LYS A 83 13.91 8.35 12.01
C LYS A 83 13.11 7.76 13.16
N THR A 84 11.79 7.66 13.00
CA THR A 84 10.90 7.14 14.05
C THR A 84 10.54 5.67 13.83
N GLY A 85 10.79 5.14 12.64
CA GLY A 85 10.40 3.77 12.26
C GLY A 85 8.89 3.60 12.13
N LYS A 86 8.14 4.69 11.97
CA LYS A 86 6.66 4.69 11.96
C LYS A 86 6.12 5.24 10.65
N VAL A 87 4.93 4.76 10.27
CA VAL A 87 4.07 5.46 9.32
C VAL A 87 3.50 6.66 10.07
N PRO A 88 3.76 7.91 9.64
CA PRO A 88 3.19 9.06 10.33
C PRO A 88 1.66 8.97 10.36
N LEU A 89 1.06 9.33 11.49
CA LEU A 89 -0.39 9.42 11.60
C LEU A 89 -0.87 10.61 10.77
N PHE A 90 -1.21 10.35 9.51
CA PHE A 90 -1.87 11.35 8.70
C PHE A 90 -3.35 11.33 9.07
N SER A 91 -3.87 12.48 9.52
CA SER A 91 -5.26 12.75 9.18
C SER A 91 -5.33 12.74 7.65
N PRO A 92 -6.28 12.02 7.02
CA PRO A 92 -6.43 12.04 5.56
C PRO A 92 -6.44 13.46 4.98
N SER A 93 -6.75 14.46 5.81
CA SER A 93 -6.83 15.89 5.53
C SER A 93 -5.52 16.70 5.58
N THR A 94 -4.36 16.15 5.98
CA THR A 94 -3.13 16.97 6.14
C THR A 94 -1.89 16.29 5.58
N LEU A 95 -1.91 16.09 4.26
CA LEU A 95 -0.76 15.62 3.52
C LEU A 95 0.09 16.84 3.13
N PHE A 96 1.17 17.09 3.86
CA PHE A 96 2.16 18.07 3.42
C PHE A 96 2.59 17.73 1.99
N LEU A 97 2.64 18.72 1.11
CA LEU A 97 2.84 18.50 -0.32
C LEU A 97 4.15 17.77 -0.64
N ASN A 98 5.17 17.94 0.20
CA ASN A 98 6.49 17.29 0.12
C ASN A 98 7.13 17.26 1.52
N PRO A 99 6.80 16.30 2.39
CA PRO A 99 7.47 16.17 3.67
C PRO A 99 8.91 15.69 3.42
N SER A 100 9.89 16.55 3.72
CA SER A 100 11.29 16.20 3.57
C SER A 100 11.67 15.03 4.47
N GLY A 101 12.34 14.02 3.92
CA GLY A 101 12.92 12.91 4.68
C GLY A 101 12.00 11.71 4.91
N LEU A 102 10.78 11.70 4.36
CA LEU A 102 9.96 10.49 4.32
C LEU A 102 10.33 9.60 3.15
N LEU A 103 10.18 8.29 3.35
CA LEU A 103 10.34 7.24 2.35
C LEU A 103 8.97 6.63 2.00
N THR A 104 8.87 6.03 0.82
CA THR A 104 7.76 5.16 0.45
C THR A 104 8.08 3.76 0.94
N ARG A 105 7.21 3.17 1.75
CA ARG A 105 7.35 1.82 2.27
C ARG A 105 6.21 0.94 1.78
N GLY A 106 6.55 -0.11 1.05
CA GLY A 106 5.63 -1.17 0.69
C GLY A 106 5.29 -2.06 1.87
N GLN A 107 4.05 -2.50 1.96
CA GLN A 107 3.58 -3.49 2.92
C GLN A 107 2.79 -4.59 2.21
N CYS A 108 2.76 -5.78 2.80
CA CYS A 108 1.89 -6.90 2.41
C CYS A 108 1.10 -7.33 3.65
N ILE A 109 -0.20 -6.99 3.68
CA ILE A 109 -1.04 -7.16 4.87
C ILE A 109 -2.16 -8.15 4.54
N ALA A 110 -2.31 -9.22 5.32
CA ALA A 110 -3.49 -10.07 5.18
C ALA A 110 -4.73 -9.28 5.61
N SER A 111 -5.79 -9.32 4.81
CA SER A 111 -6.97 -8.49 5.00
C SER A 111 -7.71 -8.79 6.29
N GLN A 112 -7.47 -9.89 7.01
CA GLN A 112 -8.02 -10.04 8.37
C GLN A 112 -7.50 -8.96 9.35
N TRP A 113 -6.37 -8.33 9.03
CA TRP A 113 -5.76 -7.24 9.79
C TRP A 113 -6.17 -5.85 9.28
N LYS A 114 -7.40 -5.69 8.75
CA LYS A 114 -7.93 -4.43 8.13
C LYS A 114 -7.68 -3.17 8.95
N ARG A 115 -7.58 -3.27 10.28
CA ARG A 115 -7.35 -2.13 11.17
C ARG A 115 -5.98 -1.47 10.94
N GLU A 116 -5.06 -2.16 10.29
CA GLU A 116 -3.70 -1.66 10.03
C GLU A 116 -3.62 -0.83 8.74
N SER A 117 -4.54 -1.06 7.78
CA SER A 117 -4.62 -0.25 6.56
C SER A 117 -5.74 0.78 6.67
N SER A 118 -5.36 2.05 6.81
CA SER A 118 -6.34 3.15 6.79
C SER A 118 -6.93 3.40 5.39
N PHE A 119 -6.36 2.80 4.35
CA PHE A 119 -6.77 3.04 2.95
C PHE A 119 -7.55 1.88 2.36
N TYR A 120 -7.46 0.66 2.89
CA TYR A 120 -8.21 -0.47 2.36
C TYR A 120 -9.71 -0.33 2.63
N VAL A 121 -10.49 -0.35 1.55
CA VAL A 121 -11.95 -0.32 1.57
C VAL A 121 -12.45 -1.47 0.69
N PRO A 122 -13.14 -2.49 1.23
CA PRO A 122 -13.60 -3.64 0.44
C PRO A 122 -14.44 -3.26 -0.80
N SER A 123 -15.21 -2.18 -0.70
CA SER A 123 -16.05 -1.63 -1.77
C SER A 123 -15.37 -0.54 -2.61
N ALA A 124 -14.06 -0.37 -2.51
CA ALA A 124 -13.31 0.54 -3.36
C ALA A 124 -13.50 0.19 -4.85
N LEU A 125 -13.33 1.21 -5.71
CA LEU A 125 -13.28 0.98 -7.16
C LEU A 125 -12.17 -0.05 -7.44
N SER A 126 -12.47 -1.06 -8.25
CA SER A 126 -11.61 -2.22 -8.44
C SER A 126 -11.60 -2.65 -9.90
N VAL A 127 -10.46 -3.17 -10.36
CA VAL A 127 -10.33 -3.90 -11.63
C VAL A 127 -9.47 -5.14 -11.41
N THR A 128 -9.96 -6.29 -11.85
CA THR A 128 -9.17 -7.52 -11.86
C THR A 128 -8.20 -7.48 -13.03
N VAL A 129 -6.89 -7.53 -12.74
CA VAL A 129 -5.82 -7.46 -13.76
C VAL A 129 -5.25 -8.82 -14.12
N ILE A 130 -5.44 -9.82 -13.25
CA ILE A 130 -5.11 -11.23 -13.52
C ILE A 130 -5.96 -12.15 -12.64
N ALA A 131 -6.26 -13.37 -13.10
CA ALA A 131 -7.09 -14.34 -12.41
C ALA A 131 -6.60 -15.78 -12.61
N GLY A 132 -7.09 -16.70 -11.79
CA GLY A 132 -6.74 -18.12 -11.75
C GLY A 132 -5.29 -18.37 -11.31
N ALA A 133 -4.73 -19.52 -11.69
CA ALA A 133 -3.36 -19.92 -11.30
C ALA A 133 -2.27 -18.90 -11.66
N LYS A 134 -2.47 -18.08 -12.69
CA LYS A 134 -1.52 -17.00 -13.01
C LYS A 134 -1.45 -15.96 -11.89
N ALA A 135 -2.54 -15.71 -11.16
CA ALA A 135 -2.53 -14.78 -10.02
C ALA A 135 -1.59 -15.27 -8.90
N SER A 136 -1.66 -16.55 -8.55
CA SER A 136 -0.82 -17.17 -7.50
C SER A 136 0.66 -17.13 -7.85
N GLU A 137 1.01 -17.39 -9.12
CA GLU A 137 2.39 -17.24 -9.61
C GLU A 137 2.93 -15.81 -9.41
N LYS A 138 2.06 -14.82 -9.55
CA LYS A 138 2.40 -13.40 -9.41
C LYS A 138 2.43 -12.92 -7.97
N TYR A 139 1.68 -13.53 -7.07
CA TYR A 139 1.67 -13.19 -5.65
C TYR A 139 3.08 -13.26 -5.04
N ARG A 140 3.83 -14.35 -5.29
CA ARG A 140 5.21 -14.47 -4.80
C ARG A 140 6.11 -13.36 -5.33
N CYS A 141 5.98 -13.00 -6.61
CA CYS A 141 6.73 -11.88 -7.17
C CYS A 141 6.38 -10.56 -6.47
N LEU A 142 5.10 -10.28 -6.21
CA LEU A 142 4.69 -9.07 -5.51
C LEU A 142 5.34 -8.97 -4.12
N GLN A 143 5.41 -10.09 -3.39
CA GLN A 143 6.11 -10.16 -2.11
C GLN A 143 7.60 -9.84 -2.26
N GLU A 144 8.31 -10.52 -3.16
CA GLU A 144 9.75 -10.30 -3.41
C GLU A 144 10.04 -8.85 -3.81
N GLN A 145 9.26 -8.29 -4.72
CA GLN A 145 9.41 -6.91 -5.18
C GLN A 145 9.08 -5.89 -4.09
N THR A 146 8.15 -6.20 -3.18
CA THR A 146 7.90 -5.36 -2.00
C THR A 146 9.14 -5.28 -1.10
N CYS A 147 9.80 -6.41 -0.87
CA CYS A 147 11.02 -6.47 -0.06
C CYS A 147 12.15 -5.66 -0.75
N ALA A 148 12.33 -5.82 -2.07
CA ALA A 148 13.30 -5.05 -2.87
C ALA A 148 13.01 -3.54 -2.87
N PHE A 149 11.74 -3.14 -3.02
CA PHE A 149 11.32 -1.75 -2.97
C PHE A 149 11.68 -1.08 -1.64
N ASN A 150 11.45 -1.79 -0.53
CA ASN A 150 11.77 -1.29 0.81
C ASN A 150 13.28 -1.11 1.02
N SER A 151 14.11 -1.98 0.43
CA SER A 151 15.56 -1.86 0.49
C SER A 151 16.10 -0.66 -0.31
N ALA A 152 15.38 -0.20 -1.33
CA ALA A 152 15.80 0.91 -2.19
C ALA A 152 15.64 2.29 -1.54
N ASN A 153 15.01 2.40 -0.36
CA ASN A 153 14.80 3.65 0.37
C ASN A 153 14.25 4.79 -0.51
N ILE A 154 13.18 4.49 -1.24
CA ILE A 154 12.56 5.40 -2.21
C ILE A 154 11.99 6.63 -1.47
N PRO A 155 12.35 7.88 -1.82
CA PRO A 155 11.74 9.07 -1.22
C PRO A 155 10.22 9.13 -1.42
N TYR A 156 9.48 9.79 -0.54
CA TYR A 156 8.04 9.97 -0.68
C TYR A 156 7.65 11.42 -1.02
N TYR A 157 6.95 11.62 -2.14
CA TYR A 157 6.37 12.89 -2.59
C TYR A 157 4.91 12.69 -2.97
N MET A 158 3.99 13.32 -2.23
CA MET A 158 2.55 13.09 -2.39
C MET A 158 2.04 13.41 -3.80
N THR A 159 2.48 14.53 -4.38
CA THR A 159 1.88 15.08 -5.61
C THR A 159 2.58 14.60 -6.88
N THR A 160 3.90 14.55 -6.89
CA THR A 160 4.69 14.18 -8.08
C THR A 160 5.05 12.70 -8.11
N GLY A 161 4.94 12.01 -6.99
CA GLY A 161 5.58 10.72 -6.77
C GLY A 161 7.11 10.86 -6.57
N PRO A 162 7.78 9.82 -6.04
CA PRO A 162 7.19 8.54 -5.66
C PRO A 162 6.21 8.56 -4.49
N ASN A 163 5.15 7.76 -4.55
CA ASN A 163 4.11 7.62 -3.52
C ASN A 163 3.42 6.24 -3.64
N SER A 164 2.23 6.09 -3.06
CA SER A 164 1.41 4.86 -3.15
C SER A 164 1.11 4.43 -4.60
N ASN A 165 0.87 5.39 -5.49
CA ASN A 165 0.44 5.12 -6.86
C ASN A 165 1.61 4.66 -7.73
N SER A 166 2.79 5.30 -7.58
CA SER A 166 4.02 4.83 -8.24
C SER A 166 4.49 3.49 -7.67
N TYR A 167 4.24 3.21 -6.39
CA TYR A 167 4.48 1.89 -5.80
C TYR A 167 3.67 0.82 -6.52
N VAL A 168 2.34 0.99 -6.64
CA VAL A 168 1.48 0.04 -7.36
C VAL A 168 1.95 -0.13 -8.80
N ARG A 169 2.21 0.98 -9.52
CA ARG A 169 2.72 0.94 -10.89
C ARG A 169 4.00 0.09 -11.00
N THR A 170 4.96 0.35 -10.11
CA THR A 170 6.25 -0.36 -10.07
C THR A 170 6.06 -1.85 -9.82
N MET A 171 5.22 -2.23 -8.85
CA MET A 171 4.96 -3.64 -8.53
C MET A 171 4.34 -4.40 -9.71
N LEU A 172 3.34 -3.80 -10.37
CA LEU A 172 2.68 -4.41 -11.54
C LEU A 172 3.67 -4.62 -12.69
N GLU A 173 4.47 -3.61 -13.02
CA GLU A 173 5.46 -3.70 -14.09
C GLU A 173 6.55 -4.74 -13.79
N ARG A 174 7.14 -4.71 -12.59
CA ARG A 174 8.20 -5.64 -12.18
C ARG A 174 7.72 -7.09 -12.19
N CYS A 175 6.47 -7.32 -11.83
CA CYS A 175 5.86 -8.65 -11.87
C CYS A 175 5.22 -9.01 -13.21
N ARG A 176 5.31 -8.15 -14.23
CA ARG A 176 4.69 -8.35 -15.55
C ARG A 176 3.18 -8.63 -15.44
N ILE A 177 2.51 -7.88 -14.57
CA ILE A 177 1.06 -7.85 -14.44
C ILE A 177 0.56 -6.64 -15.25
N PRO A 178 -0.57 -6.74 -15.98
CA PRO A 178 -1.13 -5.58 -16.67
C PRO A 178 -1.32 -4.39 -15.73
N ALA A 179 -0.64 -3.29 -16.04
CA ALA A 179 -0.68 -2.08 -15.22
C ALA A 179 -1.92 -1.23 -15.56
N ILE A 180 -3.07 -1.66 -15.04
CA ILE A 180 -4.39 -1.05 -15.28
C ILE A 180 -4.93 -0.52 -13.95
N LYS A 181 -5.43 0.72 -13.95
CA LYS A 181 -6.17 1.30 -12.81
C LYS A 181 -7.69 1.20 -13.03
N PRO A 182 -8.53 1.13 -11.99
CA PRO A 182 -9.98 0.84 -12.10
C PRO A 182 -10.76 1.70 -13.10
N ILE A 183 -10.42 2.99 -13.23
CA ILE A 183 -11.05 3.92 -14.16
C ILE A 183 -9.95 4.85 -14.69
N SER A 184 -9.90 5.10 -16.00
CA SER A 184 -8.88 5.97 -16.62
C SER A 184 -8.89 7.40 -16.06
N ALA A 185 -10.08 7.91 -15.71
CA ALA A 185 -10.32 9.28 -15.24
C ALA A 185 -10.04 9.53 -13.74
N ILE A 186 -9.63 8.54 -12.94
CA ILE A 186 -9.31 8.83 -11.53
C ILE A 186 -7.99 9.60 -11.41
N PRO A 187 -7.95 10.72 -10.67
CA PRO A 187 -6.73 11.42 -10.32
C PRO A 187 -5.91 10.57 -9.35
N ALA A 188 -4.87 9.93 -9.87
CA ALA A 188 -3.91 9.14 -9.10
C ALA A 188 -2.50 9.70 -9.33
N PRO A 189 -2.14 10.83 -8.68
CA PRO A 189 -0.85 11.46 -8.87
C PRO A 189 0.30 10.49 -8.60
N GLY A 190 1.34 10.50 -9.43
CA GLY A 190 2.45 9.54 -9.36
C GLY A 190 2.22 8.21 -10.08
N TRP A 191 1.04 7.93 -10.62
CA TRP A 191 0.78 6.67 -11.35
C TRP A 191 1.69 6.48 -12.58
N ASP A 192 1.98 7.55 -13.30
CA ASP A 192 2.80 7.49 -14.53
C ASP A 192 4.31 7.42 -14.23
N LEU A 193 4.69 7.36 -12.95
CA LEU A 193 6.07 7.19 -12.51
C LEU A 193 6.34 5.72 -12.19
N SER A 194 7.20 5.09 -12.98
CA SER A 194 7.82 3.80 -12.64
C SER A 194 9.15 4.02 -11.96
N ILE A 195 9.46 3.20 -10.95
CA ILE A 195 10.65 3.34 -10.12
C ILE A 195 11.66 2.26 -10.49
N GLU A 196 12.89 2.70 -10.74
CA GLU A 196 14.01 1.78 -10.92
C GLU A 196 14.45 1.23 -9.55
N LEU A 197 14.31 -0.09 -9.39
CA LEU A 197 14.87 -0.84 -8.28
C LEU A 197 16.19 -1.42 -8.79
N HIS A 198 17.31 -0.96 -8.20
CA HIS A 198 18.67 -1.44 -8.49
C HIS A 198 19.08 -2.55 -7.53
#